data_AF-A0A147JY05-F1
#
_entry.id   AF-A0A147JY05-F1
#
_cell.length_a   1.000
_cell.length_b   1.000
_cell.length_c   1.000
_cell.angle_alpha   90.00
_cell.angle_beta   90.00
_cell.angle_gamma   90.00
#
_symmetry.space_group_name_H-M   'P 1'
#
loop_
_entity.id
_entity.type
_entity.pdbx_description
1 polymer ?
#
loop_
_entity_poly.entity_id
_entity_poly.type
_entity_poly.pdbx_seq_one_letter_code
_entity_poly.pdbx_strand_id
1 'polypeptide(L)'
;MPGFGFMEGVSRERQEEIKTSIVSYLERNRRRILFALEVLDARAFGEIVERWEKRGQVPLDVEMFQFLQELELNPIVVVNKIDLIYPEERDALLDNVCEKLGLPLPWRQWLDVVVPISAKTGEGVKTLKKLLRQRLHEIGREHLLNWLK
;
A
#
# COMPACT_ATOMS: atom_id res chain seq x y z
N MET A 1 0.26 12.21 -2.31
CA MET A 1 1.73 12.32 -2.37
C MET A 1 2.18 11.99 -3.79
N PRO A 2 3.34 12.46 -4.28
CA PRO A 2 3.88 11.98 -5.55
C PRO A 2 4.01 10.45 -5.53
N GLY A 3 3.97 9.80 -6.70
CA GLY A 3 4.26 8.37 -6.80
C GLY A 3 5.66 8.08 -6.23
N PHE A 4 5.79 7.04 -5.42
CA PHE A 4 7.04 6.68 -4.75
C PHE A 4 7.77 5.51 -5.43
N GLY A 5 7.04 4.65 -6.16
CA GLY A 5 7.59 3.51 -6.88
C GLY A 5 8.31 3.87 -8.18
N PHE A 6 8.62 2.86 -8.99
CA PHE A 6 9.29 3.03 -10.29
C PHE A 6 8.51 4.01 -11.18
N MET A 7 9.12 5.15 -11.47
CA MET A 7 8.57 6.16 -12.36
C MET A 7 9.25 6.05 -13.72
N GLU A 8 8.55 5.42 -14.67
CA GLU A 8 9.02 5.32 -16.05
C GLU A 8 9.27 6.72 -16.62
N GLY A 9 10.44 6.92 -17.25
CA GLY A 9 10.84 8.20 -17.84
C GLY A 9 11.36 9.25 -16.85
N VAL A 10 11.46 8.96 -15.55
CA VAL A 10 12.04 9.87 -14.55
C VAL A 10 13.49 9.48 -14.26
N SER A 11 14.40 10.46 -14.22
CA SER A 11 15.82 10.22 -13.92
C SER A 11 16.00 9.67 -12.51
N ARG A 12 17.06 8.88 -12.29
CA ARG A 12 17.37 8.33 -10.96
C ARG A 12 17.56 9.42 -9.91
N GLU A 13 18.23 10.50 -10.25
CA GLU A 13 18.42 11.66 -9.38
C GLU A 13 17.08 12.24 -8.93
N ARG A 14 16.15 12.42 -9.88
CA ARG A 14 14.81 12.93 -9.57
C ARG A 14 13.99 11.95 -8.74
N GLN A 15 14.13 10.64 -8.97
CA GLN A 15 13.50 9.62 -8.13
C GLN A 15 14.02 9.71 -6.68
N GLU A 16 15.32 9.89 -6.49
CA GLU A 16 15.94 10.02 -5.16
C GLU A 16 15.52 11.31 -4.44
N GLU A 17 15.41 12.43 -5.16
CA GLU A 17 14.87 13.69 -4.63
C GLU A 17 13.43 13.52 -4.14
N ILE A 18 12.58 12.85 -4.93
CA ILE A 18 11.19 12.58 -4.58
C ILE A 18 11.14 11.66 -3.35
N LYS A 19 11.98 10.61 -3.29
CA LYS A 19 12.11 9.72 -2.13
C LYS A 19 12.45 10.50 -0.87
N THR A 20 13.51 11.31 -0.93
CA THR A 20 13.98 12.13 0.20
C THR A 20 12.90 13.10 0.68
N SER A 21 12.18 13.73 -0.25
CA SER A 21 11.09 14.66 0.05
C SER A 21 9.92 13.97 0.77
N ILE A 22 9.54 12.77 0.30
CA ILE A 22 8.47 11.97 0.88
C ILE A 22 8.82 11.54 2.31
N VAL A 23 10.02 10.98 2.51
CA VAL A 23 10.53 10.58 3.84
C VAL A 23 10.54 11.78 4.78
N SER A 24 11.17 12.89 4.37
CA SER A 24 11.25 14.12 5.16
C SER A 24 9.87 14.66 5.54
N TYR A 25 8.90 14.58 4.63
CA TYR A 25 7.52 15.02 4.90
C TYR A 25 6.86 14.14 5.96
N LEU A 26 6.95 12.81 5.81
CA LEU A 26 6.33 11.86 6.73
C LEU A 26 6.89 11.98 8.14
N GLU A 27 8.21 12.07 8.29
CA GLU A 27 8.85 12.23 9.60
C GLU A 27 8.43 13.54 10.28
N ARG A 28 8.51 14.67 9.56
CA ARG A 28 8.17 15.99 10.10
C ARG A 28 6.69 16.11 10.48
N ASN A 29 5.81 15.41 9.77
CA ASN A 29 4.37 15.51 9.95
C ASN A 29 3.76 14.28 10.65
N ARG A 30 4.57 13.33 11.12
CA ARG A 30 4.12 12.07 11.71
C ARG A 30 2.97 12.23 12.71
N ARG A 31 3.08 13.19 13.64
CA ARG A 31 2.05 13.46 14.68
C ARG A 31 0.72 14.01 14.14
N ARG A 32 0.70 14.48 12.89
CA ARG A 32 -0.47 15.04 12.20
C ARG A 32 -1.11 14.05 11.23
N ILE A 33 -0.45 12.93 10.97
CA ILE A 33 -0.94 11.87 10.09
C ILE A 33 -1.58 10.79 10.97
N LEU A 34 -2.84 10.46 10.68
CA LEU A 34 -3.60 9.49 11.47
C LEU A 34 -3.21 8.06 11.14
N PHE A 35 -3.12 7.73 9.85
CA PHE A 35 -2.65 6.46 9.30
C PHE A 35 -2.35 6.65 7.81
N ALA A 36 -1.70 5.65 7.19
CA ALA A 36 -1.37 5.65 5.77
C ALA A 36 -2.22 4.66 4.96
N LEU A 37 -2.44 4.96 3.69
CA LEU A 37 -2.84 3.98 2.69
C LEU A 37 -1.73 3.87 1.66
N GLU A 38 -1.25 2.66 1.44
CA GLU A 38 -0.26 2.34 0.43
C GLU A 38 -0.94 1.62 -0.72
N VAL A 39 -0.87 2.17 -1.93
CA VAL A 39 -1.60 1.62 -3.07
C VAL A 39 -0.63 0.89 -3.99
N LEU A 40 -0.83 -0.42 -4.16
CA LEU A 40 -0.06 -1.28 -5.05
C LEU A 40 -0.86 -1.59 -6.31
N ASP A 41 -0.16 -1.83 -7.42
CA ASP A 41 -0.75 -2.34 -8.65
C ASP A 41 -0.60 -3.85 -8.69
N ALA A 42 -1.71 -4.59 -8.56
CA ALA A 42 -1.71 -6.05 -8.57
C ALA A 42 -1.02 -6.62 -9.81
N ARG A 43 -1.24 -6.03 -10.98
CA ARG A 43 -0.69 -6.55 -12.24
C ARG A 43 0.82 -6.32 -12.34
N ALA A 44 1.29 -5.17 -11.86
CA ALA A 44 2.70 -4.80 -11.97
C ALA A 44 3.57 -5.36 -10.84
N PHE A 45 2.98 -5.71 -9.69
CA PHE A 45 3.72 -6.08 -8.49
C PHE A 45 4.71 -7.22 -8.72
N GLY A 46 4.26 -8.35 -9.30
CA GLY A 46 5.12 -9.51 -9.54
C GLY A 46 6.32 -9.19 -10.44
N GLU A 47 6.10 -8.48 -11.54
CA GLU A 47 7.20 -8.06 -12.44
C GLU A 47 8.17 -7.10 -11.77
N ILE A 48 7.65 -6.16 -10.96
CA ILE A 48 8.49 -5.20 -10.23
C ILE A 48 9.35 -5.95 -9.23
N VAL A 49 8.76 -6.82 -8.42
CA VAL A 49 9.48 -7.63 -7.42
C VAL A 49 10.60 -8.43 -8.08
N GLU A 50 10.30 -9.16 -9.16
CA GLU A 50 11.31 -9.97 -9.86
C GLU A 50 12.47 -9.13 -10.40
N ARG A 51 12.20 -7.93 -10.93
CA ARG A 51 13.25 -7.02 -11.44
C ARG A 51 14.16 -6.52 -10.33
N TRP A 52 13.62 -6.24 -9.14
CA TRP A 52 14.38 -5.78 -7.99
C TRP A 52 15.20 -6.92 -7.36
N GLU A 53 14.61 -8.10 -7.22
CA GLU A 53 15.30 -9.30 -6.73
C GLU A 53 16.48 -9.68 -7.63
N LYS A 54 16.32 -9.61 -8.97
CA LYS A 54 17.43 -9.82 -9.92
C LYS A 54 18.59 -8.84 -9.75
N ARG A 55 18.34 -7.67 -9.15
CA ARG A 55 19.35 -6.66 -8.82
C ARG A 55 19.91 -6.81 -7.41
N GLY A 56 19.41 -7.77 -6.63
CA GLY A 56 19.75 -7.93 -5.22
C GLY A 56 19.25 -6.77 -4.35
N GLN A 57 18.16 -6.11 -4.76
CA GLN A 57 17.60 -4.94 -4.09
C GLN A 57 16.17 -5.22 -3.61
N VAL A 58 15.74 -4.52 -2.56
CA VAL A 58 14.38 -4.62 -2.01
C VAL A 58 13.44 -3.70 -2.80
N PRO A 59 12.27 -4.18 -3.24
CA PRO A 59 11.29 -3.33 -3.93
C PRO A 59 10.92 -2.10 -3.10
N LEU A 60 10.83 -0.92 -3.74
CA LEU A 60 10.53 0.35 -3.04
C LEU A 60 9.21 0.32 -2.26
N ASP A 61 8.19 -0.36 -2.78
CA ASP A 61 6.91 -0.50 -2.09
C ASP A 61 7.06 -1.31 -0.78
N VAL A 62 7.96 -2.30 -0.75
CA VAL A 62 8.26 -3.05 0.48
C VAL A 62 9.01 -2.17 1.48
N GLU A 63 9.99 -1.39 1.03
CA GLU A 63 10.71 -0.43 1.89
C GLU A 63 9.75 0.61 2.49
N MET A 64 8.81 1.14 1.70
CA MET A 64 7.84 2.12 2.15
C MET A 64 6.87 1.53 3.19
N PHE A 65 6.35 0.33 2.96
CA PHE A 65 5.50 -0.35 3.94
C PHE A 65 6.20 -0.47 5.30
N GLN A 66 7.45 -0.96 5.31
CA GLN A 66 8.26 -1.11 6.52
C GLN A 66 8.50 0.24 7.19
N PHE A 67 8.86 1.27 6.43
CA PHE A 67 9.05 2.61 6.95
C PHE A 67 7.77 3.20 7.58
N LEU A 68 6.61 2.99 6.96
CA LEU A 68 5.32 3.42 7.51
C LEU A 68 4.95 2.65 8.80
N GLN A 69 5.35 1.38 8.92
CA GLN A 69 5.23 0.60 10.15
C GLN A 69 6.15 1.10 11.26
N GLU A 70 7.42 1.41 10.95
CA GLU A 70 8.38 2.01 11.89
C GLU A 70 7.93 3.38 12.39
N LEU A 71 7.28 4.15 11.50
CA LEU A 71 6.61 5.37 11.89
C LEU A 71 5.31 5.12 12.66
N GLU A 72 4.88 3.90 12.97
CA GLU A 72 3.61 3.61 13.65
C GLU A 72 2.38 4.23 12.93
N LEU A 73 2.45 4.40 11.61
CA LEU A 73 1.35 4.88 10.78
C LEU A 73 0.40 3.75 10.36
N ASN A 74 0.73 2.51 10.72
CA ASN A 74 -0.09 1.31 10.55
C ASN A 74 -0.72 1.25 9.14
N PRO A 75 0.07 1.25 8.04
CA PRO A 75 -0.43 1.35 6.68
C PRO A 75 -1.48 0.28 6.35
N ILE A 76 -2.52 0.68 5.60
CA ILE A 76 -3.41 -0.24 4.88
C ILE A 76 -2.87 -0.37 3.46
N VAL A 77 -2.53 -1.58 3.05
CA VAL A 77 -2.07 -1.92 1.71
C VAL A 77 -3.28 -2.19 0.81
N VAL A 78 -3.53 -1.28 -0.11
CA VAL A 78 -4.60 -1.35 -1.09
C VAL A 78 -4.04 -1.96 -2.37
N VAL A 79 -4.33 -3.24 -2.60
CA VAL A 79 -3.90 -3.97 -3.79
C VAL A 79 -4.91 -3.70 -4.90
N ASN A 80 -4.65 -2.67 -5.71
CA ASN A 80 -5.55 -2.16 -6.73
C ASN A 80 -5.43 -2.93 -8.05
N LYS A 81 -6.43 -2.75 -8.93
CA LYS A 81 -6.54 -3.40 -10.25
C LYS A 81 -6.74 -4.92 -10.19
N ILE A 82 -7.40 -5.40 -9.13
CA ILE A 82 -7.72 -6.83 -9.01
C ILE A 82 -8.65 -7.34 -10.14
N ASP A 83 -9.32 -6.43 -10.86
CA ASP A 83 -10.09 -6.75 -12.07
C ASP A 83 -9.23 -7.26 -13.23
N LEU A 84 -7.91 -7.05 -13.17
CA LEU A 84 -6.95 -7.55 -14.17
C LEU A 84 -6.34 -8.91 -13.80
N ILE A 85 -6.68 -9.48 -12.65
CA ILE A 85 -6.15 -10.74 -12.15
C ILE A 85 -7.25 -11.81 -12.20
N TYR A 86 -6.93 -12.97 -12.77
CA TYR A 86 -7.86 -14.10 -12.84
C TYR A 86 -8.27 -14.55 -11.43
N PRO A 87 -9.55 -14.83 -11.16
CA PRO A 87 -10.05 -15.14 -9.81
C PRO A 87 -9.25 -16.22 -9.07
N GLU A 88 -8.81 -17.26 -9.78
CA GLU A 88 -8.03 -18.39 -9.28
C GLU A 88 -6.57 -18.03 -8.92
N GLU A 89 -6.02 -16.96 -9.48
CA GLU A 89 -4.64 -16.49 -9.23
C GLU A 89 -4.58 -15.44 -8.12
N ARG A 90 -5.72 -14.84 -7.74
CA ARG A 90 -5.77 -13.72 -6.77
C ARG A 90 -5.20 -14.10 -5.41
N ASP A 91 -5.46 -15.31 -4.94
CA ASP A 91 -4.95 -15.75 -3.64
C ASP A 91 -3.42 -15.88 -3.64
N ALA A 92 -2.87 -16.52 -4.67
CA ALA A 92 -1.42 -16.67 -4.82
C ALA A 92 -0.73 -15.31 -4.95
N LEU A 93 -1.36 -14.36 -5.68
CA LEU A 93 -0.86 -13.00 -5.79
C LEU A 93 -0.88 -12.27 -4.43
N LEU A 94 -1.96 -12.37 -3.67
CA LEU A 94 -2.07 -11.72 -2.37
C LEU A 94 -1.17 -12.36 -1.32
N ASP A 95 -0.98 -13.67 -1.37
CA ASP A 95 0.03 -14.37 -0.56
C ASP A 95 1.44 -13.89 -0.92
N ASN A 96 1.76 -13.73 -2.20
CA ASN A 96 3.04 -13.17 -2.62
C ASN A 96 3.23 -11.73 -2.10
N VAL A 97 2.20 -10.88 -2.18
CA VAL A 97 2.23 -9.53 -1.58
C VAL A 97 2.54 -9.62 -0.08
N CYS A 98 1.80 -10.45 0.68
CA CYS A 98 2.04 -10.62 2.11
C CYS A 98 3.47 -11.10 2.41
N GLU A 99 3.96 -12.11 1.68
CA GLU A 99 5.32 -12.62 1.85
C GLU A 99 6.36 -11.51 1.67
N LYS A 100 6.27 -10.71 0.60
CA LYS A 100 7.21 -9.60 0.35
C LYS A 100 7.12 -8.49 1.40
N LEU A 101 5.94 -8.27 1.96
CA LEU A 101 5.73 -7.32 3.06
C LEU A 101 6.17 -7.87 4.43
N GLY A 102 6.61 -9.13 4.52
CA GLY A 102 6.98 -9.78 5.78
C GLY A 102 5.77 -10.19 6.64
N LEU A 103 4.59 -10.31 6.03
CA LEU A 103 3.37 -10.75 6.68
C LEU A 103 3.23 -12.28 6.55
N PRO A 104 3.06 -13.02 7.66
CA PRO A 104 2.78 -14.46 7.63
C PRO A 104 1.64 -14.83 6.69
N LEU A 105 1.74 -16.00 6.06
CA LEU A 105 0.68 -16.55 5.20
C LEU A 105 -0.38 -17.30 6.02
N PRO A 106 -1.63 -17.41 5.53
CA PRO A 106 -2.16 -16.86 4.27
C PRO A 106 -2.57 -15.39 4.41
N TRP A 107 -2.68 -14.67 3.29
CA TRP A 107 -3.07 -13.26 3.23
C TRP A 107 -4.40 -12.97 3.92
N ARG A 108 -5.31 -13.95 3.93
CA ARG A 108 -6.66 -13.86 4.53
C ARG A 108 -6.70 -13.55 6.02
N GLN A 109 -5.58 -13.66 6.74
CA GLN A 109 -5.53 -13.23 8.14
C GLN A 109 -5.29 -11.72 8.31
N TRP A 110 -4.98 -11.02 7.21
CA TRP A 110 -4.62 -9.60 7.17
C TRP A 110 -5.69 -8.73 6.51
N LEU A 111 -6.99 -9.07 6.64
CA LEU A 111 -8.08 -8.33 5.96
C LEU A 111 -8.24 -6.87 6.44
N ASP A 112 -7.61 -6.52 7.55
CA ASP A 112 -7.53 -5.19 8.15
C ASP A 112 -6.25 -4.42 7.75
N VAL A 113 -5.35 -5.07 7.01
CA VAL A 113 -4.09 -4.51 6.49
C VAL A 113 -4.06 -4.56 4.98
N VAL A 114 -4.29 -5.72 4.36
CA VAL A 114 -4.22 -5.94 2.90
C VAL A 114 -5.63 -6.04 2.33
N VAL A 115 -5.98 -5.09 1.46
CA VAL A 115 -7.32 -4.97 0.88
C VAL A 115 -7.24 -5.01 -0.65
N PRO A 116 -7.65 -6.11 -1.30
CA PRO A 116 -7.77 -6.15 -2.75
C PRO A 116 -8.94 -5.30 -3.22
N ILE A 117 -8.71 -4.42 -4.20
CA ILE A 117 -9.74 -3.58 -4.81
C ILE A 117 -9.59 -3.50 -6.34
N SER A 118 -10.67 -3.09 -6.99
CA SER A 118 -10.62 -2.46 -8.30
C SER A 118 -11.23 -1.07 -8.19
N ALA A 119 -10.40 -0.03 -8.29
CA ALA A 119 -10.88 1.34 -8.41
C ALA A 119 -11.72 1.55 -9.69
N LYS A 120 -11.51 0.72 -10.72
CA LYS A 120 -12.23 0.79 -12.00
C LYS A 120 -13.66 0.25 -11.89
N THR A 121 -13.85 -0.91 -11.26
CA THR A 121 -15.17 -1.56 -11.16
C THR A 121 -15.89 -1.24 -9.85
N GLY A 122 -15.18 -0.75 -8.85
CA GLY A 122 -15.69 -0.56 -7.49
C GLY A 122 -15.59 -1.80 -6.60
N GLU A 123 -15.07 -2.92 -7.12
CA GLU A 123 -14.81 -4.13 -6.34
C GLU A 123 -13.91 -3.80 -5.14
N GLY A 124 -14.25 -4.32 -3.95
CA GLY A 124 -13.47 -4.11 -2.72
C GLY A 124 -13.56 -2.71 -2.10
N VAL A 125 -14.04 -1.69 -2.83
CA VAL A 125 -14.11 -0.29 -2.32
C VAL A 125 -15.02 -0.17 -1.10
N LYS A 126 -16.14 -0.92 -1.06
CA LYS A 126 -17.04 -0.93 0.12
C LYS A 126 -16.32 -1.51 1.36
N THR A 127 -15.52 -2.56 1.17
CA THR A 127 -14.72 -3.19 2.23
C THR A 127 -13.66 -2.22 2.73
N LEU A 128 -12.92 -1.57 1.83
CA LEU A 128 -11.95 -0.53 2.18
C LEU A 128 -12.60 0.60 2.96
N LYS A 129 -13.74 1.13 2.49
CA LYS A 129 -14.48 2.18 3.21
C LYS A 129 -14.87 1.71 4.61
N LYS A 130 -15.39 0.49 4.78
CA LYS A 130 -15.74 -0.05 6.10
C LYS A 130 -14.54 -0.08 7.04
N LEU A 131 -13.39 -0.56 6.56
CA LEU A 131 -12.15 -0.61 7.32
C LEU A 131 -11.67 0.80 7.73
N LEU A 132 -11.72 1.77 6.81
CA LEU A 132 -11.37 3.17 7.11
C LEU A 132 -12.29 3.77 8.18
N ARG A 133 -13.59 3.45 8.15
CA ARG A 133 -14.54 3.90 9.17
C ARG A 133 -14.21 3.30 10.54
N GLN A 134 -13.91 2.00 10.58
CA GLN A 134 -13.49 1.32 11.80
C GLN A 134 -12.21 1.92 12.37
N ARG A 135 -11.18 2.12 11.54
CA ARG A 135 -9.91 2.76 11.94
C ARG A 135 -10.12 4.17 12.51
N LEU A 136 -10.96 4.98 11.86
CA LEU A 136 -11.30 6.33 12.35
C LEU A 136 -12.06 6.30 13.68
N HIS A 137 -12.90 5.30 13.89
CA HIS A 137 -13.60 5.08 15.16
C HIS A 137 -12.61 4.70 16.28
N GLU A 138 -11.72 3.73 16.02
CA GLU A 138 -10.72 3.26 16.98
C GLU A 138 -9.78 4.38 17.46
N ILE A 139 -9.45 5.34 16.61
CA ILE A 139 -8.62 6.51 16.97
C ILE A 139 -9.41 7.72 17.50
N GLY A 140 -10.73 7.57 17.72
CA GLY A 140 -11.59 8.63 18.26
C GLY A 140 -11.83 9.80 17.30
N ARG A 141 -11.72 9.58 15.98
CA ARG A 141 -11.86 10.61 14.93
C ARG A 141 -13.12 10.42 14.08
N GLU A 142 -14.20 9.95 14.68
CA GLU A 142 -15.49 9.69 14.01
C GLU A 142 -16.08 10.91 13.29
N HIS A 143 -15.83 12.13 13.78
CA HIS A 143 -16.30 13.35 13.11
C HIS A 143 -15.76 13.48 11.67
N LEU A 144 -14.67 12.80 11.33
CA LEU A 144 -14.11 12.76 9.97
C LEU A 144 -14.88 11.85 9.02
N LEU A 145 -15.77 10.98 9.53
CA LEU A 145 -16.57 10.06 8.72
C LEU A 145 -17.48 10.78 7.72
N ASN A 146 -17.86 12.03 8.02
CA ASN A 146 -18.67 12.88 7.15
C ASN A 146 -18.01 13.17 5.79
N TRP A 147 -16.68 13.00 5.70
CA TRP A 147 -15.89 13.22 4.48
C TRP A 147 -15.68 11.92 3.67
N LEU A 148 -15.99 10.75 4.25
CA LEU A 148 -15.96 9.45 3.57
C LEU A 148 -17.32 9.17 2.91
N LYS A 149 -17.63 9.92 1.85
CA LYS A 149 -18.79 9.67 0.98
C LYS A 149 -18.54 8.47 0.06
#